data_AF-A0A919MX69-F1
#
_entry.id   AF-A0A919MX69-F1
#
_cell.length_a   1.000
_cell.length_b   1.000
_cell.length_c   1.000
_cell.angle_alpha   90.00
_cell.angle_beta   90.00
_cell.angle_gamma   90.00
#
_symmetry.space_group_name_H-M   'P 1'
#
loop_
_entity.id
_entity.type
_entity.pdbx_description
1 polymer ?
#
loop_
_entity_poly.entity_id
_entity_poly.type
_entity_poly.pdbx_seq_one_letter_code
_entity_poly.pdbx_strand_id
1 'polypeptide(L)'
;MSWSSFTGDQVAALAQGESLFAAPGERECPACGRRSVRAYVNAPENARRPTLVSYVWCTACRRFVGTRARHPEGLVFSDPLATLAPAERRELERSLIGFLAHLDGLWDAGALPQTFTAA
;
A
#
# COMPACT_ATOMS: atom_id res chain seq x y z
N MET A 1 5.60 14.59 -13.91
CA MET A 1 6.37 13.72 -13.00
C MET A 1 6.06 12.27 -13.31
N SER A 2 7.06 11.45 -13.64
CA SER A 2 6.88 10.00 -13.84
C SER A 2 7.01 9.25 -12.51
N TRP A 3 6.45 8.04 -12.46
CA TRP A 3 6.62 7.14 -11.33
C TRP A 3 8.03 6.53 -11.33
N SER A 4 8.58 6.29 -10.14
CA SER A 4 9.89 5.64 -9.94
C SER A 4 9.95 4.90 -8.61
N SER A 5 10.92 4.00 -8.43
CA SER A 5 11.06 3.25 -7.18
C SER A 5 11.74 4.09 -6.08
N PHE A 6 11.41 3.81 -4.82
CA PHE A 6 12.29 4.20 -3.70
C PHE A 6 13.65 3.49 -3.81
N THR A 7 14.73 4.15 -3.39
CA THR A 7 16.05 3.51 -3.24
C THR A 7 16.06 2.57 -2.02
N GLY A 8 17.07 1.71 -1.90
CA GLY A 8 17.21 0.82 -0.74
C GLY A 8 17.20 1.56 0.60
N ASP A 9 17.98 2.65 0.70
CA ASP A 9 18.03 3.48 1.91
C ASP A 9 16.69 4.16 2.22
N GLN A 10 15.97 4.59 1.18
CA GLN A 10 14.63 5.17 1.34
C GLN A 10 13.62 4.12 1.81
N VAL A 11 13.70 2.88 1.32
CA VAL A 11 12.87 1.77 1.80
C VAL A 11 13.21 1.45 3.26
N ALA A 12 14.48 1.42 3.62
CA ALA A 12 14.91 1.21 5.00
C ALA A 12 14.39 2.31 5.93
N ALA A 13 14.44 3.57 5.51
CA ALA A 13 13.88 4.69 6.26
C ALA A 13 12.36 4.59 6.44
N LEU A 14 11.62 4.12 5.42
CA LEU A 14 10.16 3.90 5.53
C LEU A 14 9.78 2.81 6.53
N ALA A 15 10.67 1.84 6.75
CA ALA A 15 10.47 0.75 7.72
C ALA A 15 10.81 1.15 9.16
N GLN A 16 11.43 2.32 9.36
CA GLN A 16 11.74 2.85 10.70
C GLN A 16 10.51 3.53 11.30
N GLY A 17 10.41 3.48 12.64
CA GLY A 17 9.33 4.09 13.39
C GLY A 17 8.15 3.15 13.63
N GLU A 18 6.98 3.73 13.92
CA GLU A 18 5.77 2.98 14.24
C GLU A 18 5.29 2.16 13.03
N SER A 19 4.78 0.95 13.25
CA SER A 19 4.27 0.10 12.17
C SER A 19 3.13 0.77 11.41
N LEU A 20 3.04 0.53 10.09
CA LEU A 20 1.89 0.96 9.28
C LEU A 20 0.57 0.36 9.77
N PHE A 21 0.62 -0.76 10.49
CA PHE A 21 -0.57 -1.37 11.09
C PHE A 21 -1.03 -0.65 12.36
N ALA A 22 -0.13 0.04 13.05
CA ALA A 22 -0.46 0.83 14.24
C ALA A 22 -0.86 2.27 13.88
N ALA A 23 -0.17 2.87 12.91
CA ALA A 23 -0.44 4.21 12.40
C ALA A 23 -0.53 4.18 10.85
N PRO A 24 -1.72 3.92 10.29
CA PRO A 24 -1.90 3.70 8.85
C PRO A 24 -2.06 5.00 8.03
N GLY A 25 -2.04 6.17 8.68
CA GLY A 25 -2.16 7.47 8.01
C GLY A 25 -0.90 7.89 7.22
N GLU A 26 -0.94 9.10 6.64
CA GLU A 26 0.15 9.61 5.83
C GLU A 26 1.45 9.78 6.63
N ARG A 27 2.60 9.51 5.98
CA ARG A 27 3.94 9.61 6.56
C ARG A 27 4.86 10.54 5.78
N GLU A 28 5.94 10.96 6.41
CA GLU A 28 7.00 11.72 5.76
C GLU A 28 7.73 10.89 4.71
N CYS A 29 7.96 11.49 3.54
CA CYS A 29 8.66 10.85 2.44
C CYS A 29 10.18 11.05 2.57
N PRO A 30 10.99 9.98 2.67
CA PRO A 30 12.44 10.11 2.76
C PRO A 30 13.10 10.63 1.47
N ALA A 31 12.35 10.73 0.37
CA ALA A 31 12.87 11.22 -0.90
C ALA A 31 12.60 12.72 -1.14
N CYS A 32 11.52 13.28 -0.58
CA CYS A 32 11.12 14.67 -0.85
C CYS A 32 10.72 15.47 0.41
N GLY A 33 10.76 14.86 1.60
CA GLY A 33 10.45 15.49 2.88
C GLY A 33 8.97 15.84 3.11
N ARG A 34 8.07 15.52 2.16
CA ARG A 34 6.63 15.81 2.30
C ARG A 34 5.93 14.69 3.06
N ARG A 35 5.00 15.05 3.94
CA ARG A 35 4.08 14.12 4.60
C ARG A 35 2.97 13.70 3.64
N SER A 36 3.29 12.78 2.75
CA SER A 36 2.41 12.34 1.65
C SER A 36 2.66 10.89 1.24
N VAL A 37 3.33 10.11 2.10
CA VAL A 37 3.49 8.67 1.91
C VAL A 37 2.25 7.96 2.43
N ARG A 38 1.65 7.15 1.57
CA ARG A 38 0.45 6.35 1.80
C ARG A 38 0.80 4.87 1.69
N ALA A 39 0.00 4.02 2.32
CA ALA A 39 0.19 2.58 2.29
C ALA A 39 -1.12 1.84 2.07
N TYR A 40 -1.00 0.68 1.42
CA TYR A 40 -2.10 -0.25 1.17
C TYR A 40 -1.55 -1.67 1.23
N VAL A 41 -2.32 -2.58 1.81
CA VAL A 41 -2.00 -4.00 1.90
C VAL A 41 -3.18 -4.85 1.45
N ASN A 42 -2.88 -6.00 0.87
CA ASN A 42 -3.86 -7.02 0.54
C ASN A 42 -3.30 -8.42 0.75
N ALA A 43 -4.21 -9.37 0.97
CA ALA A 43 -3.93 -10.79 1.11
C ALA A 43 -4.58 -11.55 -0.06
N PRO A 44 -3.84 -11.88 -1.14
CA PRO A 44 -4.42 -12.60 -2.27
C PRO A 44 -4.90 -13.99 -1.86
N GLU A 45 -6.19 -14.28 -2.07
CA GLU A 45 -6.81 -15.56 -1.68
C GLU A 45 -6.17 -16.78 -2.38
N ASN A 46 -5.69 -16.60 -3.62
CA ASN A 46 -5.13 -17.67 -4.44
C ASN A 46 -3.62 -17.93 -4.20
N ALA A 47 -3.01 -17.32 -3.18
CA ALA A 47 -1.61 -17.55 -2.89
C ALA A 47 -1.39 -18.96 -2.30
N ARG A 48 -0.43 -19.72 -2.85
CA ARG A 48 -0.07 -21.07 -2.34
C ARG A 48 0.32 -21.09 -0.85
N ARG A 49 0.68 -19.93 -0.29
CA ARG A 49 0.99 -19.70 1.13
C ARG A 49 0.39 -18.36 1.55
N PRO A 50 -0.03 -18.19 2.82
CA PRO A 50 -0.51 -16.91 3.35
C PRO A 50 0.52 -15.80 3.08
N THR A 51 0.19 -14.91 2.15
CA THR A 51 1.08 -13.85 1.65
C THR A 51 0.40 -12.51 1.84
N LEU A 52 1.11 -11.56 2.42
CA LEU A 52 0.71 -10.17 2.46
C LEU A 52 1.48 -9.41 1.39
N VAL A 53 0.77 -8.72 0.51
CA VAL A 53 1.34 -7.80 -0.46
C VAL A 53 1.11 -6.39 0.07
N SER A 54 2.14 -5.56 0.05
CA SER A 54 2.03 -4.16 0.46
C SER A 54 2.57 -3.23 -0.62
N TYR A 55 1.90 -2.10 -0.78
CA TYR A 55 2.30 -0.99 -1.63
C TYR A 55 2.45 0.24 -0.75
N VAL A 56 3.60 0.89 -0.85
CA VAL A 56 3.88 2.17 -0.18
C VAL A 56 4.27 3.16 -1.25
N TRP A 57 3.63 4.32 -1.27
CA TRP A 57 3.86 5.31 -2.32
C TRP A 57 3.74 6.75 -1.82
N CYS A 58 4.44 7.67 -2.47
CA CYS A 58 4.37 9.09 -2.19
C CYS A 58 3.61 9.82 -3.29
N THR A 59 2.50 10.48 -2.95
CA THR A 59 1.67 11.20 -3.92
C THR A 59 2.38 12.44 -4.48
N ALA A 60 3.28 13.05 -3.70
CA ALA A 60 3.96 14.28 -4.09
C ALA A 60 5.14 14.06 -5.05
N CYS A 61 5.97 13.02 -4.85
CA CYS A 61 7.13 12.75 -5.70
C CYS A 61 6.99 11.49 -6.57
N ARG A 62 5.85 10.79 -6.48
CA ARG A 62 5.53 9.58 -7.27
C ARG A 62 6.58 8.48 -7.15
N ARG A 63 7.19 8.37 -5.96
CA ARG A 63 8.03 7.23 -5.61
C ARG A 63 7.20 6.14 -4.95
N PHE A 64 7.52 4.89 -5.23
CA PHE A 64 6.79 3.75 -4.68
C PHE A 64 7.71 2.55 -4.39
N VAL A 65 7.21 1.65 -3.57
CA VAL A 65 7.78 0.31 -3.37
C VAL A 65 6.63 -0.67 -3.15
N GLY A 66 6.72 -1.84 -3.80
CA GLY A 66 5.85 -2.98 -3.54
C GLY A 66 6.65 -4.09 -2.87
N THR A 67 6.13 -4.66 -1.80
CA THR A 67 6.79 -5.78 -1.11
C THR A 67 5.84 -6.95 -0.89
N ARG A 68 6.40 -8.13 -0.66
CA ARG A 68 5.66 -9.34 -0.30
C ARG A 68 6.28 -9.91 0.96
N ALA A 69 5.44 -10.26 1.92
CA ALA A 69 5.84 -10.86 3.18
C ALA A 69 4.92 -12.04 3.51
N ARG A 70 5.31 -12.85 4.51
CA ARG A 70 4.39 -13.81 5.12
C ARG A 70 3.22 -13.04 5.73
N HIS A 71 2.00 -13.48 5.46
CA HIS A 71 0.83 -12.93 6.11
C HIS A 71 0.88 -13.26 7.61
N PRO A 72 0.87 -12.27 8.52
CA PRO A 72 0.83 -12.54 9.94
C PRO A 72 -0.46 -13.27 10.31
N GLU A 73 -0.38 -14.26 11.20
CA GLU A 73 -1.56 -14.91 11.75
C GLU A 73 -2.36 -13.90 12.58
N GLY A 74 -3.70 -13.93 12.47
CA GLY A 74 -4.59 -13.04 13.22
C GLY A 74 -4.66 -11.59 12.72
N LEU A 75 -3.92 -11.19 11.68
CA LEU A 75 -4.03 -9.85 11.11
C LEU A 75 -5.33 -9.72 10.32
N VAL A 76 -6.21 -8.82 10.76
CA VAL A 76 -7.45 -8.45 10.06
C VAL A 76 -7.37 -6.99 9.64
N PHE A 77 -7.74 -6.70 8.38
CA PHE A 77 -7.77 -5.34 7.84
C PHE A 77 -8.94 -5.13 6.89
N SER A 78 -9.40 -3.89 6.78
CA SER A 78 -10.38 -3.50 5.77
C SER A 78 -9.73 -3.51 4.38
N ASP A 79 -10.28 -4.22 3.40
CA ASP A 79 -9.80 -4.14 2.00
C ASP A 79 -10.91 -3.51 1.12
N PRO A 80 -10.81 -2.22 0.74
CA PRO A 80 -11.78 -1.59 -0.14
C PRO A 80 -11.83 -2.20 -1.55
N LEU A 81 -10.80 -2.95 -1.95
CA LEU A 81 -10.75 -3.67 -3.23
C LEU A 81 -11.28 -5.10 -3.15
N ALA A 82 -11.64 -5.60 -1.95
CA ALA A 82 -12.18 -6.96 -1.79
C ALA A 82 -13.59 -7.12 -2.41
N THR A 83 -14.30 -6.02 -2.61
CA THR A 83 -15.65 -6.01 -3.21
C THR A 83 -15.63 -5.93 -4.73
N LEU A 84 -14.47 -5.69 -5.35
CA LEU A 84 -14.36 -5.59 -6.80
C LEU A 84 -14.58 -6.94 -7.48
N ALA A 85 -15.23 -6.91 -8.64
CA ALA A 85 -15.32 -8.11 -9.46
C ALA A 85 -13.92 -8.54 -9.93
N PRO A 86 -13.64 -9.84 -10.10
CA PRO A 86 -12.32 -10.32 -10.53
C PRO A 86 -11.82 -9.70 -11.84
N ALA A 87 -12.71 -9.34 -12.76
CA ALA A 87 -12.35 -8.67 -14.01
C ALA A 87 -11.86 -7.23 -13.79
N GLU A 88 -12.51 -6.48 -12.90
CA GLU A 88 -12.14 -5.11 -12.53
C GLU A 88 -10.81 -5.11 -11.77
N ARG A 89 -10.65 -6.05 -10.83
CA ARG A 89 -9.39 -6.28 -10.11
C ARG A 89 -8.24 -6.54 -11.08
N ARG A 90 -8.43 -7.45 -12.05
CA ARG A 90 -7.43 -7.77 -13.06
C ARG A 90 -7.09 -6.57 -13.93
N GLU A 91 -8.06 -5.76 -14.33
CA GLU A 91 -7.80 -4.54 -15.11
C GLU A 91 -6.94 -3.55 -14.32
N LEU A 92 -7.30 -3.28 -13.06
CA LEU A 92 -6.50 -2.41 -12.18
C LEU A 92 -5.06 -2.93 -12.04
N GLU A 93 -4.88 -4.24 -11.88
CA GLU A 93 -3.57 -4.88 -11.71
C GLU A 93 -2.74 -4.95 -13.01
N ARG A 94 -3.32 -4.67 -14.21
CA ARG A 94 -2.57 -4.64 -15.48
C ARG A 94 -1.54 -3.52 -15.54
N SER A 95 -1.74 -2.45 -14.77
CA SER A 95 -0.85 -1.29 -14.74
C SER A 95 -0.59 -0.88 -13.31
N LEU A 96 0.66 -1.04 -12.84
CA LEU A 96 1.04 -0.61 -11.50
C LEU A 96 0.80 0.89 -11.28
N ILE A 97 1.02 1.70 -12.31
CA ILE A 97 0.77 3.15 -12.25
C ILE A 97 -0.73 3.43 -12.13
N GLY A 98 -1.56 2.73 -12.92
CA GLY A 98 -3.01 2.85 -12.85
C GLY A 98 -3.55 2.40 -11.50
N PHE A 99 -3.00 1.31 -10.96
CA PHE A 99 -3.30 0.80 -9.64
C PHE A 99 -2.99 1.82 -8.53
N LEU A 100 -1.78 2.39 -8.52
CA LEU A 100 -1.40 3.40 -7.52
C LEU A 100 -2.26 4.67 -7.61
N ALA A 101 -2.59 5.11 -8.83
CA ALA A 101 -3.51 6.24 -9.04
C ALA A 101 -4.93 5.94 -8.54
N HIS A 102 -5.40 4.69 -8.69
CA HIS A 102 -6.69 4.27 -8.15
C HIS A 102 -6.70 4.28 -6.62
N LEU A 103 -5.63 3.78 -5.98
CA LEU A 103 -5.48 3.84 -4.52
C LEU A 103 -5.44 5.28 -4.01
N ASP A 104 -4.81 6.20 -4.75
CA ASP A 104 -4.85 7.62 -4.42
C ASP A 104 -6.28 8.18 -4.42
N GLY A 105 -7.08 7.83 -5.43
CA GLY A 105 -8.49 8.20 -5.48
C GLY A 105 -9.30 7.67 -4.30
N LEU A 106 -9.03 6.43 -3.84
CA LEU A 106 -9.69 5.86 -2.67
C LEU A 106 -9.32 6.59 -1.37
N TRP A 107 -8.08 7.07 -1.27
CA TRP A 107 -7.64 7.87 -0.13
C TRP A 107 -8.35 9.23 -0.10
N ASP A 108 -8.42 9.89 -1.25
CA ASP A 108 -9.08 11.20 -1.36
C ASP A 108 -10.60 11.07 -1.14
N ALA A 109 -11.20 9.91 -1.44
CA ALA A 109 -12.59 9.57 -1.14
C ALA A 109 -12.84 9.12 0.30
N GLY A 110 -11.80 8.97 1.13
CA GLY A 110 -11.90 8.54 2.53
C GLY A 110 -12.12 7.04 2.74
N ALA A 111 -11.97 6.22 1.70
CA ALA A 111 -12.00 4.76 1.79
C ALA A 111 -10.64 4.15 2.23
N LEU A 112 -9.58 4.95 2.13
CA LEU A 112 -8.26 4.70 2.73
C LEU A 112 -7.92 5.85 3.69
N PRO A 113 -7.02 5.64 4.68
CA PRO A 113 -6.23 4.43 4.96
C PRO A 113 -7.07 3.23 5.44
N GLN A 114 -6.52 2.03 5.32
CA GLN A 114 -7.15 0.82 5.87
C GLN A 114 -7.15 0.85 7.40
N THR A 115 -8.16 0.26 8.00
CA THR A 115 -8.19 -0.04 9.44
C THR A 115 -7.56 -1.40 9.69
N PHE A 116 -6.79 -1.52 10.76
CA PHE A 116 -6.13 -2.75 11.17
C PHE A 116 -6.57 -3.13 12.58
N THR A 117 -6.82 -4.41 12.79
CA THR A 117 -7.09 -4.99 14.10
C THR A 117 -6.26 -6.25 14.27
N ALA A 118 -5.61 -6.37 15.42
CA ALA A 118 -5.08 -7.64 15.88
C ALA A 118 -6.26 -8.46 16.42
N ALA A 119 -6.50 -9.63 15.84
CA ALA A 119 -7.43 -10.61 16.41
C ALA A 119 -6.79 -11.33 17.61
#